data_AF-A0A6L7S6K7-F1
#
_entry.id   AF-A0A6L7S6K7-F1
#
_cell.length_a   1.000
_cell.length_b   1.000
_cell.length_c   1.000
_cell.angle_alpha   90.00
_cell.angle_beta   90.00
_cell.angle_gamma   90.00
#
_symmetry.space_group_name_H-M   'P 1'
#
loop_
_entity.id
_entity.type
_entity.pdbx_description
1 polymer ?
#
loop_
_entity_poly.entity_id
_entity_poly.type
_entity_poly.pdbx_seq_one_letter_code
_entity_poly.pdbx_strand_id
1 'polypeptide(L)'
;MAKIGSKERIRRFLKPRVGEVVTAKQIQEAVGPHVTEWARRLRELRQEGWPISSHNDRADLKPGQYVLEALPEHRLYRFAPNLSGRIRAQVLERNGYTCQMCGIGAGETTDNGRKARLHVGHIVDRDHGGSDELSNLRALCSVCNQGAKNIVQEPPSWTWLMSQVRRASVDDQRAVMDWLKRKFGETGNEH
;
A
#
# COMPACT_ATOMS: atom_id res chain seq x y z
N MET A 1 -33.64 6.03 -17.90
CA MET A 1 -33.21 4.95 -16.97
C MET A 1 -31.79 4.52 -17.35
N ALA A 2 -30.83 4.57 -16.42
CA ALA A 2 -29.44 4.22 -16.72
C ALA A 2 -29.32 2.73 -17.07
N LYS A 3 -28.66 2.40 -18.18
CA LYS A 3 -28.36 1.01 -18.55
C LYS A 3 -27.45 0.40 -17.50
N ILE A 4 -27.97 -0.59 -16.76
CA ILE A 4 -27.18 -1.36 -15.78
C ILE A 4 -26.01 -2.03 -16.51
N GLY A 5 -24.77 -1.72 -16.09
CA GLY A 5 -23.56 -2.26 -16.70
C GLY A 5 -23.41 -3.76 -16.49
N SER A 6 -22.68 -4.43 -17.40
CA SER A 6 -22.48 -5.89 -17.39
C SER A 6 -21.98 -6.43 -16.05
N LYS A 7 -21.06 -5.71 -15.38
CA LYS A 7 -20.53 -6.09 -14.06
C LYS A 7 -21.62 -6.16 -12.99
N GLU A 8 -22.55 -5.19 -12.98
CA GLU A 8 -23.66 -5.17 -12.02
C GLU A 8 -24.69 -6.26 -12.32
N ARG A 9 -24.88 -6.63 -13.60
CA ARG A 9 -25.70 -7.79 -13.98
C ARG A 9 -25.12 -9.10 -13.42
N ILE A 10 -23.80 -9.29 -13.52
CA ILE A 10 -23.13 -10.45 -12.92
C ILE A 10 -23.33 -10.47 -11.40
N ARG A 11 -23.15 -9.33 -10.71
CA ARG A 11 -23.37 -9.23 -9.26
C ARG A 11 -24.80 -9.64 -8.87
N ARG A 12 -25.81 -9.12 -9.57
CA ARG A 12 -27.21 -9.45 -9.32
C ARG A 12 -27.54 -10.92 -9.61
N PHE A 13 -26.85 -11.53 -10.58
CA PHE A 13 -27.02 -12.93 -10.91
C PHE A 13 -26.40 -13.87 -9.85
N LEU A 14 -25.21 -13.54 -9.34
CA LEU A 14 -24.46 -14.37 -8.39
C LEU A 14 -24.94 -14.22 -6.94
N LYS A 15 -25.33 -13.01 -6.50
CA LYS A 15 -25.78 -12.74 -5.11
C LYS A 15 -26.85 -13.71 -4.57
N PRO A 16 -27.92 -14.05 -5.32
CA PRO A 16 -28.92 -15.00 -4.83
C PRO A 16 -28.46 -16.48 -4.91
N ARG A 17 -27.28 -16.74 -5.50
CA ARG A 17 -26.74 -18.08 -5.82
C ARG A 17 -25.42 -18.37 -5.10
N VAL A 18 -25.26 -17.82 -3.91
CA VAL A 18 -24.07 -18.05 -3.09
C VAL A 18 -24.00 -19.54 -2.72
N GLY A 19 -22.84 -20.15 -2.94
CA GLY A 19 -22.60 -21.58 -2.78
C GLY A 19 -23.09 -22.46 -3.93
N GLU A 20 -23.80 -21.91 -4.92
CA GLU A 20 -24.29 -22.67 -6.08
C GLU A 20 -23.27 -22.65 -7.23
N VAL A 21 -23.06 -23.81 -7.86
CA VAL A 21 -22.21 -23.92 -9.05
C VAL A 21 -22.97 -23.40 -10.27
N VAL A 22 -22.45 -22.32 -10.86
CA VAL A 22 -22.96 -21.70 -12.09
C VAL A 22 -21.99 -21.90 -13.26
N THR A 23 -22.52 -21.93 -14.48
CA THR A 23 -21.73 -22.13 -15.70
C THR A 23 -21.44 -20.81 -16.42
N ALA A 24 -20.39 -20.81 -17.24
CA ALA A 24 -20.04 -19.72 -18.15
C ALA A 24 -21.24 -19.27 -19.00
N LYS A 25 -22.03 -20.22 -19.50
CA LYS A 25 -23.23 -19.95 -20.30
C LYS A 25 -24.30 -19.21 -19.50
N GLN A 26 -24.57 -19.64 -18.26
CA GLN A 26 -25.54 -18.96 -17.38
C GLN A 26 -25.09 -17.54 -17.03
N ILE A 27 -23.79 -17.32 -16.78
CA ILE A 27 -23.25 -15.97 -16.53
C ILE A 27 -23.39 -15.09 -17.79
N GLN A 28 -23.09 -15.64 -18.96
CA GLN A 28 -23.24 -14.93 -20.23
C GLN A 28 -24.70 -14.55 -20.51
N GLU A 29 -25.65 -15.49 -20.33
CA GLU A 29 -27.08 -15.26 -20.49
C GLU A 29 -27.59 -14.15 -19.55
N ALA A 30 -27.12 -14.13 -18.29
CA ALA A 30 -27.49 -13.11 -17.31
C ALA A 30 -26.97 -11.71 -17.65
N VAL A 31 -25.83 -11.60 -18.33
CA VAL A 31 -25.29 -10.32 -18.81
C VAL A 31 -25.94 -9.89 -20.11
N GLY A 32 -26.19 -10.85 -21.01
CA GLY A 32 -26.81 -10.70 -22.31
C GLY A 32 -26.17 -11.65 -23.33
N PRO A 33 -26.96 -12.35 -24.17
CA PRO A 33 -26.48 -13.43 -25.03
C PRO A 33 -25.36 -13.04 -26.00
N HIS A 34 -25.29 -11.76 -26.41
CA HIS A 34 -24.27 -11.24 -27.34
C HIS A 34 -23.10 -10.54 -26.65
N VAL A 35 -23.03 -10.53 -25.32
CA VAL A 35 -21.94 -9.85 -24.59
C VAL A 35 -20.79 -10.82 -24.39
N THR A 36 -19.67 -10.62 -25.10
CA THR A 36 -18.46 -11.46 -24.98
C THR A 36 -17.56 -11.06 -23.80
N GLU A 37 -17.69 -9.82 -23.34
CA GLU A 37 -16.85 -9.23 -22.28
C GLU A 37 -17.15 -9.77 -20.85
N TRP A 38 -18.10 -10.68 -20.69
CA TRP A 38 -18.53 -11.19 -19.36
C TRP A 38 -17.35 -11.82 -18.59
N ALA A 39 -16.46 -12.54 -19.28
CA ALA A 39 -15.32 -13.20 -18.66
C ALA A 39 -14.32 -12.18 -18.07
N ARG A 40 -14.12 -11.04 -18.75
CA ARG A 40 -13.29 -9.95 -18.21
C ARG A 40 -13.96 -9.30 -16.99
N ARG A 41 -15.27 -9.06 -17.05
CA ARG A 41 -16.02 -8.48 -15.92
C ARG A 41 -16.04 -9.38 -14.69
N LEU A 42 -16.04 -10.70 -14.89
CA LEU A 42 -15.93 -11.68 -13.82
C LEU A 42 -14.54 -11.61 -13.14
N ARG A 43 -13.45 -11.47 -13.93
CA ARG A 43 -12.10 -11.27 -13.39
C ARG A 43 -11.98 -9.96 -12.61
N GLU A 44 -12.58 -8.87 -13.11
CA GLU A 44 -12.64 -7.60 -12.38
C GLU A 44 -13.34 -7.76 -11.02
N LEU A 45 -14.44 -8.52 -10.95
CA LEU A 45 -15.12 -8.78 -9.67
C LEU A 45 -14.23 -9.55 -8.68
N ARG A 46 -13.47 -10.54 -9.16
CA ARG A 46 -12.48 -11.25 -8.34
C ARG A 46 -11.40 -10.31 -7.79
N GLN A 47 -10.88 -9.39 -8.62
CA GLN A 47 -9.93 -8.37 -8.19
C GLN A 47 -10.53 -7.36 -7.19
N GLU A 48 -11.83 -7.11 -7.28
CA GLU A 48 -12.58 -6.28 -6.33
C GLU A 48 -12.92 -6.99 -5.02
N GLY A 49 -12.41 -8.21 -4.80
CA GLY A 49 -12.59 -8.96 -3.55
C GLY A 49 -13.87 -9.80 -3.49
N TRP A 50 -14.51 -10.08 -4.63
CA TRP A 50 -15.59 -11.06 -4.67
C TRP A 50 -15.01 -12.48 -4.62
N PRO A 51 -15.42 -13.32 -3.65
CA PRO A 51 -14.89 -14.67 -3.49
C PRO A 51 -15.50 -15.64 -4.52
N ILE A 52 -15.10 -15.50 -5.79
CA ILE A 52 -15.60 -16.31 -6.91
C ILE A 52 -14.54 -17.35 -7.29
N SER A 53 -14.80 -18.62 -6.98
CA SER A 53 -13.92 -19.74 -7.32
C SER A 53 -14.20 -20.31 -8.71
N SER A 54 -13.21 -20.96 -9.29
CA SER A 54 -13.25 -21.66 -10.59
C SER A 54 -12.52 -23.00 -10.49
N HIS A 55 -12.47 -23.78 -11.57
CA HIS A 55 -11.66 -25.01 -11.65
C HIS A 55 -10.16 -24.84 -11.33
N ASN A 56 -9.61 -23.62 -11.43
CA ASN A 56 -8.22 -23.34 -11.02
C ASN A 56 -8.07 -23.22 -9.49
N ASP A 57 -9.17 -22.96 -8.77
CA ASP A 57 -9.20 -22.71 -7.34
C ASP A 57 -9.75 -23.93 -6.56
N ARG A 58 -10.57 -24.75 -7.22
CA ARG A 58 -11.30 -25.89 -6.65
C ARG A 58 -11.25 -27.11 -7.56
N ALA A 59 -10.83 -28.25 -7.00
CA ALA A 59 -10.70 -29.50 -7.75
C ALA A 59 -12.06 -30.12 -8.15
N ASP A 60 -13.14 -29.78 -7.46
CA ASP A 60 -14.49 -30.28 -7.74
C ASP A 60 -15.23 -29.49 -8.84
N LEU A 61 -14.66 -28.38 -9.33
CA LEU A 61 -15.22 -27.59 -10.41
C LEU A 61 -14.64 -27.97 -11.77
N LYS A 62 -15.50 -28.10 -12.78
CA LYS A 62 -15.09 -28.34 -14.17
C LYS A 62 -14.73 -27.03 -14.88
N PRO A 63 -13.90 -27.05 -15.93
CA PRO A 63 -13.65 -25.88 -16.75
C PRO A 63 -14.97 -25.21 -17.21
N GLY A 64 -15.08 -23.90 -16.98
CA GLY A 64 -16.29 -23.13 -17.25
C GLY A 64 -17.35 -23.16 -16.15
N GLN A 65 -17.08 -23.77 -14.99
CA GLN A 65 -17.89 -23.65 -13.79
C GLN A 65 -17.28 -22.67 -12.79
N TYR A 66 -18.16 -21.95 -12.09
CA TYR A 66 -17.83 -20.94 -11.10
C TYR A 66 -18.78 -21.06 -9.91
N VAL A 67 -18.33 -20.63 -8.74
CA VAL A 67 -19.17 -20.54 -7.54
C VAL A 67 -18.82 -19.26 -6.80
N LEU A 68 -19.83 -18.55 -6.31
CA LEU A 68 -19.64 -17.45 -5.36
C LEU A 68 -19.64 -18.07 -3.95
N GLU A 69 -18.48 -18.19 -3.32
CA GLU A 69 -18.31 -18.94 -2.05
C GLU A 69 -19.06 -18.29 -0.88
N ALA A 70 -19.11 -16.97 -0.87
CA ALA A 70 -19.84 -16.19 0.11
C ALA A 70 -20.33 -14.90 -0.55
N LEU A 71 -21.35 -14.25 0.03
CA LEU A 71 -21.54 -12.84 -0.29
C LEU A 71 -20.22 -12.13 0.03
N PRO A 72 -19.70 -11.28 -0.88
CA PRO A 72 -18.59 -10.44 -0.51
C PRO A 72 -19.02 -9.72 0.76
N GLU A 73 -18.29 -9.93 1.85
CA GLU A 73 -18.39 -9.00 2.95
C GLU A 73 -18.23 -7.63 2.31
N HIS A 74 -19.22 -6.76 2.47
CA HIS A 74 -19.00 -5.36 2.21
C HIS A 74 -17.99 -4.89 3.28
N ARG A 75 -16.71 -5.28 3.15
CA ARG A 75 -15.69 -4.25 3.00
C ARG A 75 -16.17 -3.45 1.80
N LEU A 76 -17.10 -2.53 2.10
CA LEU A 76 -17.14 -1.25 1.47
C LEU A 76 -15.68 -0.97 1.17
N TYR A 77 -15.36 -0.79 -0.10
CA TYR A 77 -14.18 -0.04 -0.47
C TYR A 77 -14.41 1.40 0.04
N ARG A 78 -14.56 1.50 1.36
CA ARG A 78 -14.32 2.67 2.16
C ARG A 78 -12.83 2.75 1.93
N PHE A 79 -12.42 3.64 1.03
CA PHE A 79 -11.05 4.14 1.04
C PHE A 79 -10.73 4.27 2.51
N ALA A 80 -9.87 3.38 3.00
CA ALA A 80 -9.60 3.38 4.43
C ALA A 80 -9.17 4.82 4.73
N PRO A 81 -9.82 5.47 5.71
CA PRO A 81 -9.72 6.91 5.85
C PRO A 81 -8.25 7.29 5.81
N ASN A 82 -7.91 8.24 4.93
CA ASN A 82 -6.54 8.72 4.83
C ASN A 82 -6.07 9.07 6.25
N LEU A 83 -4.84 8.67 6.58
CA LEU A 83 -4.19 9.03 7.84
C LEU A 83 -4.47 10.50 8.13
N SER A 84 -4.96 10.78 9.35
CA SER A 84 -5.30 12.15 9.73
C SER A 84 -4.09 13.06 9.56
N GLY A 85 -4.33 14.34 9.25
CA GLY A 85 -3.25 15.33 9.14
C GLY A 85 -2.37 15.37 10.40
N ARG A 86 -2.98 15.15 11.57
CA ARG A 86 -2.28 15.03 12.85
C ARG A 86 -1.31 13.86 12.89
N ILE A 87 -1.76 12.64 12.57
CA ILE A 87 -0.88 11.46 12.59
C ILE A 87 0.25 11.64 11.56
N ARG A 88 -0.05 12.19 10.38
CA ARG A 88 0.98 12.50 9.37
C ARG A 88 2.05 13.45 9.91
N ALA A 89 1.64 14.54 10.56
CA ALA A 89 2.58 15.49 11.16
C ALA A 89 3.45 14.81 12.23
N GLN A 90 2.85 14.04 13.13
CA GLN A 90 3.56 13.31 14.19
C GLN A 90 4.59 12.32 13.62
N VAL A 91 4.26 11.58 12.56
CA VAL A 91 5.22 10.67 11.91
C VAL A 91 6.39 11.44 11.32
N LEU A 92 6.13 12.52 10.60
CA LEU A 92 7.16 13.33 9.95
C LEU A 92 8.09 13.99 10.98
N GLU A 93 7.53 14.55 12.05
CA GLU A 93 8.27 15.17 13.15
C GLU A 93 9.13 14.14 13.88
N ARG A 94 8.56 12.99 14.29
CA ARG A 94 9.31 11.89 14.91
C ARG A 94 10.44 11.39 14.02
N ASN A 95 10.22 11.36 12.71
CA ASN A 95 11.23 10.94 11.73
C ASN A 95 12.14 12.10 11.29
N GLY A 96 12.05 13.25 11.95
CA GLY A 96 12.90 14.42 11.75
C GLY A 96 12.91 14.92 10.31
N TYR A 97 11.76 14.84 9.62
CA TYR A 97 11.58 15.22 8.23
C TYR A 97 12.62 14.61 7.27
N THR A 98 13.03 13.38 7.56
CA THR A 98 13.97 12.59 6.74
C THR A 98 13.39 11.22 6.39
N CYS A 99 13.70 10.74 5.18
CA CYS A 99 13.35 9.39 4.74
C CYS A 99 14.02 8.35 5.66
N GLN A 100 13.24 7.42 6.21
CA GLN A 100 13.73 6.38 7.11
C GLN A 100 14.43 5.22 6.37
N MET A 101 14.45 5.24 5.04
CA MET A 101 15.18 4.26 4.23
C MET A 101 16.51 4.79 3.71
N CYS A 102 16.56 6.04 3.21
CA CYS A 102 17.76 6.59 2.59
C CYS A 102 18.29 7.86 3.24
N GLY A 103 17.64 8.37 4.29
CA GLY A 103 18.08 9.58 5.01
C GLY A 103 17.74 10.91 4.35
N ILE A 104 17.33 10.95 3.07
CA ILE A 104 17.08 12.21 2.37
C ILE A 104 16.02 13.08 3.06
N GLY A 105 16.32 14.36 3.23
CA GLY A 105 15.47 15.37 3.83
C GLY A 105 14.35 15.85 2.89
N ALA A 106 13.27 16.36 3.47
CA ALA A 106 12.23 17.03 2.70
C ALA A 106 12.80 18.22 1.91
N GLY A 107 12.59 18.26 0.58
CA GLY A 107 13.09 19.33 -0.28
C GLY A 107 14.55 19.19 -0.73
N GLU A 108 15.27 18.17 -0.29
CA GLU A 108 16.60 17.86 -0.83
C GLU A 108 16.48 17.26 -2.25
N THR A 109 17.53 17.39 -3.04
CA THR A 109 17.52 16.90 -4.42
C THR A 109 17.85 15.40 -4.42
N THR A 110 16.94 14.59 -4.95
CA THR A 110 17.15 13.14 -5.15
C THR A 110 18.07 12.89 -6.35
N ASP A 111 18.58 11.66 -6.48
CA ASP A 111 19.49 11.25 -7.58
C ASP A 111 18.93 11.46 -8.98
N ASN A 112 17.60 11.52 -9.12
CA ASN A 112 16.93 11.81 -10.40
C ASN A 112 16.72 13.32 -10.66
N GLY A 113 17.37 14.18 -9.87
CA GLY A 113 17.32 15.64 -9.98
C GLY A 113 16.03 16.27 -9.44
N ARG A 114 15.08 15.50 -8.90
CA ARG A 114 13.82 16.04 -8.36
C ARG A 114 13.92 16.31 -6.87
N LYS A 115 13.15 17.29 -6.39
CA LYS A 115 12.99 17.58 -4.97
C LYS A 115 12.25 16.45 -4.25
N ALA A 116 12.84 15.95 -3.18
CA ALA A 116 12.29 14.88 -2.36
C ALA A 116 11.00 15.35 -1.67
N ARG A 117 9.91 14.61 -1.90
CA ARG A 117 8.66 14.75 -1.16
C ARG A 117 8.50 13.57 -0.23
N LEU A 118 8.18 13.82 1.03
CA LEU A 118 7.98 12.77 2.02
C LEU A 118 6.53 12.29 2.03
N HIS A 119 6.39 10.98 2.10
CA HIS A 119 5.16 10.22 2.24
C HIS A 119 5.20 9.47 3.57
N VAL A 120 4.03 9.19 4.13
CA VAL A 120 3.91 8.28 5.27
C VAL A 120 3.52 6.92 4.71
N GLY A 121 4.37 5.93 4.92
CA GLY A 121 4.13 4.54 4.56
C GLY A 121 4.10 3.65 5.80
N HIS A 122 3.57 2.45 5.65
CA HIS A 122 3.57 1.46 6.71
C HIS A 122 4.90 0.68 6.76
N ILE A 123 5.22 0.14 7.93
CA ILE A 123 6.34 -0.80 8.11
C ILE A 123 5.86 -2.20 7.72
N VAL A 124 4.77 -2.65 8.32
CA VAL A 124 3.98 -3.80 7.88
C VAL A 124 2.81 -3.27 7.07
N ASP A 125 2.69 -3.71 5.81
CA ASP A 125 1.59 -3.28 4.93
C ASP A 125 0.22 -3.65 5.49
N ARG A 126 -0.80 -2.84 5.18
CA ARG A 126 -2.19 -3.09 5.59
C ARG A 126 -2.72 -4.43 5.09
N ASP A 127 -2.33 -4.83 3.88
CA ASP A 127 -2.71 -6.11 3.28
C ASP A 127 -2.13 -7.31 4.04
N HIS A 128 -1.04 -7.09 4.79
CA HIS A 128 -0.39 -8.05 5.66
C HIS A 128 -0.71 -7.83 7.16
N GLY A 129 -1.79 -7.10 7.48
CA GLY A 129 -2.24 -6.87 8.85
C GLY A 129 -1.64 -5.64 9.56
N GLY A 130 -0.97 -4.76 8.84
CA GLY A 130 -0.42 -3.52 9.37
C GLY A 130 -1.45 -2.54 9.93
N SER A 131 -1.18 -1.99 11.12
CA SER A 131 -2.01 -0.97 11.78
C SER A 131 -1.68 0.45 11.32
N ASP A 132 -2.60 1.40 11.53
CA ASP A 132 -2.36 2.85 11.34
C ASP A 132 -1.76 3.52 12.60
N GLU A 133 -1.23 2.73 13.53
CA GLU A 133 -0.58 3.25 14.73
C GLU A 133 0.77 3.87 14.39
N LEU A 134 1.17 4.90 15.15
CA LEU A 134 2.46 5.58 14.96
C LEU A 134 3.64 4.60 14.89
N SER A 135 3.62 3.54 15.70
CA SER A 135 4.62 2.46 15.73
C SER A 135 4.81 1.76 14.38
N ASN A 136 3.75 1.60 13.58
CA ASN A 136 3.77 0.92 12.28
C ASN A 136 3.91 1.88 11.09
N LEU A 137 4.10 3.18 11.32
CA LEU A 137 4.24 4.18 10.26
C LEU A 137 5.68 4.69 10.17
N ARG A 138 6.11 5.11 8.99
CA ARG A 138 7.43 5.73 8.73
C ARG A 138 7.39 6.76 7.61
N ALA A 139 8.26 7.75 7.68
CA ALA A 139 8.47 8.72 6.61
C ALA A 139 9.36 8.13 5.50
N LEU A 140 8.91 8.19 4.24
CA LEU A 140 9.63 7.72 3.06
C LEU A 140 9.65 8.79 1.98
N CYS A 141 10.77 8.99 1.28
CA CYS A 141 10.79 9.87 0.11
C CYS A 141 10.04 9.25 -1.08
N SER A 142 9.70 10.04 -2.09
CA SER A 142 8.99 9.57 -3.28
C SER A 142 9.68 8.40 -4.00
N VAL A 143 11.01 8.36 -4.02
CA VAL A 143 11.80 7.26 -4.63
C VAL A 143 11.70 6.00 -3.77
N CYS A 144 12.03 6.11 -2.48
CA CYS A 144 11.97 5.00 -1.55
C CYS A 144 10.55 4.48 -1.37
N ASN A 145 9.52 5.32 -1.35
CA ASN A 145 8.12 4.90 -1.22
C ASN A 145 7.66 4.05 -2.42
N GLN A 146 8.22 4.27 -3.61
CA GLN A 146 7.94 3.44 -4.78
C GLN A 146 8.71 2.11 -4.72
N GLY A 147 9.96 2.11 -4.23
CA GLY A 147 10.78 0.91 -4.06
C GLY A 147 10.45 0.07 -2.81
N ALA A 148 9.95 0.71 -1.75
CA ALA A 148 9.60 0.11 -0.46
C ALA A 148 8.47 -0.90 -0.57
N LYS A 149 7.65 -0.80 -1.63
CA LYS A 149 6.64 -1.81 -1.97
C LYS A 149 7.25 -3.20 -2.19
N ASN A 150 8.58 -3.31 -2.36
CA ASN A 150 9.28 -4.57 -2.60
C ASN A 150 10.42 -4.88 -1.62
N ILE A 151 10.84 -3.96 -0.73
CA ILE A 151 11.98 -4.20 0.18
C ILE A 151 11.75 -3.46 1.51
N VAL A 152 11.48 -4.22 2.57
CA VAL A 152 11.50 -3.70 3.95
C VAL A 152 12.96 -3.70 4.42
N GLN A 153 13.65 -2.56 4.36
CA GLN A 153 14.90 -2.40 5.10
C GLN A 153 14.57 -1.88 6.51
N GLU A 154 15.07 -2.58 7.52
CA GLU A 154 15.04 -2.12 8.91
C GLU A 154 15.92 -0.87 9.07
N PRO A 155 15.48 0.14 9.86
CA PRO A 155 16.33 1.27 10.18
C PRO A 155 17.64 0.79 10.82
N PRO A 156 18.79 1.43 10.52
CA PRO A 156 20.05 1.04 11.13
C PRO A 156 20.02 1.24 12.64
N SER A 157 20.53 0.25 13.38
CA SER A 157 20.60 0.32 14.85
C SER A 157 21.55 1.43 15.32
N TRP A 158 21.35 1.91 16.56
CA TRP A 158 22.26 2.87 17.21
C TRP A 158 23.73 2.43 17.12
N THR A 159 23.98 1.15 17.42
CA THR A 159 25.32 0.55 17.37
C THR A 159 25.92 0.65 15.96
N TRP A 160 25.12 0.38 14.94
CA TRP A 160 25.58 0.47 13.55
C TRP A 160 25.85 1.92 13.15
N LEU A 161 24.95 2.85 13.46
CA LEU A 161 25.12 4.28 13.15
C LEU A 161 26.38 4.84 13.81
N MET A 162 26.56 4.57 15.10
CA MET A 162 27.75 4.99 15.84
C MET A 162 29.04 4.39 15.28
N SER A 163 29.00 3.14 14.78
CA SER A 163 30.15 2.53 14.14
C SER A 163 30.55 3.23 12.84
N GLN A 164 29.59 3.78 12.08
CA GLN A 164 29.91 4.56 10.88
C GLN A 164 30.51 5.92 11.26
N VAL A 165 29.89 6.64 12.20
CA VAL A 165 30.35 7.96 12.62
C VAL A 165 31.76 7.90 13.22
N ARG A 166 32.06 6.92 14.08
CA ARG A 166 33.40 6.77 14.70
C ARG A 166 34.52 6.49 13.71
N ARG A 167 34.21 5.87 12.57
CA ARG A 167 35.20 5.52 11.54
C ARG A 167 35.37 6.60 10.48
N ALA A 168 34.46 7.58 10.43
CA ALA A 168 34.54 8.70 9.49
C ALA A 168 35.68 9.67 9.88
N SER A 169 36.09 10.52 8.94
CA SER A 169 37.10 11.56 9.18
C SER A 169 36.61 12.58 10.22
N VAL A 170 37.54 13.35 10.80
CA VAL A 170 37.17 14.43 11.74
C VAL A 170 36.27 15.46 11.07
N ASP A 171 36.50 15.75 9.80
CA ASP A 171 35.69 16.71 9.02
C ASP A 171 34.27 16.18 8.81
N ASP A 172 34.10 14.90 8.47
CA ASP A 172 32.79 14.28 8.31
C ASP A 172 32.04 14.17 9.65
N GLN A 173 32.76 13.85 10.74
CA GLN A 173 32.17 13.83 12.07
C GLN A 173 31.64 15.21 12.48
N ARG A 174 32.40 16.28 12.17
CA ARG A 174 31.96 17.67 12.38
C ARG A 174 30.78 18.03 11.50
N ALA A 175 30.78 17.62 10.23
CA ALA A 175 29.65 17.85 9.33
C ALA A 175 28.36 17.17 9.82
N VAL A 176 28.46 15.93 10.32
CA VAL A 176 27.34 15.21 10.95
C VAL A 176 26.87 15.96 12.20
N MET A 177 27.79 16.41 13.07
CA MET A 177 27.46 17.18 14.27
C MET A 177 26.73 18.48 13.93
N ASP A 178 27.23 19.27 12.98
CA ASP A 178 26.63 20.54 12.57
C ASP A 178 25.25 20.34 11.93
N TRP A 179 25.06 19.24 11.20
CA TRP A 179 23.75 18.85 10.71
C TRP A 179 22.79 18.48 11.84
N LEU A 180 23.23 17.70 12.83
CA LEU A 180 22.42 17.32 13.99
C LEU A 180 22.02 18.56 14.83
N LYS A 181 22.94 19.47 15.10
CA LYS A 181 22.67 20.74 15.80
C LYS A 181 21.60 21.56 15.10
N ARG A 182 21.71 21.73 13.77
CA ARG A 182 20.67 22.41 12.96
C ARG A 182 19.33 21.68 13.01
N LYS A 183 19.34 20.35 12.96
CA LYS A 183 18.13 19.52 12.97
C LYS A 183 17.34 19.62 14.27
N PHE A 184 18.03 19.70 15.42
CA PHE A 184 17.39 19.73 16.74
C PHE A 184 17.22 21.14 17.32
N GLY A 185 17.58 22.19 16.56
CA GLY A 185 17.43 23.58 17.00
C GLY A 185 18.41 23.97 18.12
N GLU A 186 19.45 23.18 18.36
CA GLU A 186 20.52 23.48 19.30
C GLU A 186 21.58 24.35 18.61
N THR A 187 21.23 25.60 18.31
CA THR A 187 22.24 26.63 18.05
C THR A 187 22.94 26.90 19.38
N GLY A 188 24.19 26.48 19.51
CA GLY A 188 24.95 26.52 20.75
C GLY A 188 24.93 27.90 21.40
N ASN A 189 24.65 27.92 22.71
CA ASN A 189 25.20 28.95 23.57
C ASN A 189 26.72 28.72 23.60
N GLU A 190 27.46 29.57 22.89
CA GLU A 190 28.89 29.71 23.08
C GLU A 190 29.12 30.50 24.38
N HIS A 191 29.75 29.86 25.36
CA HIS A 191 30.50 30.51 26.46
C HIS A 191 31.95 30.07 26.36
#